data_AF-A0A3R7DXU3-F1
#
_entry.id   AF-A0A3R7DXU3-F1
#
_cell.length_a   1.000
_cell.length_b   1.000
_cell.length_c   1.000
_cell.angle_alpha   90.00
_cell.angle_beta   90.00
_cell.angle_gamma   90.00
#
_symmetry.space_group_name_H-M   'P 1'
#
loop_
_entity.id
_entity.type
_entity.pdbx_description
1 polymer ?
#
loop_
_entity_poly.entity_id
_entity_poly.type
_entity_poly.pdbx_seq_one_letter_code
_entity_poly.pdbx_strand_id
1 'polypeptide(L)'
;MTSRERDRESEWRGDRAAVLERDDRTCRRCGADGDGDADDPSSLRCYPVGDVPLEGAVHESALVTVCSSCFTALRNPVPAEPIRPNGEELFDLARETTQRQGVTVSAVASFASLATSLPGELAAAGADADGGAATDDESATDPDGGDDDGAASASDPVSEYVTARREVLLAIDSVPSRLERLSAVEQGAIRGDLVDPLEELVDAATRLQTELGEIVARSETVAASLDRCHGCLEPLDENAERCSVCDLERRDATEWTRDDGTVAFEPLFTAINETLQDAAGTTEALTESAATLAEGLRGT
;
A
#
# COMPACT_ATOMS: atom_id res chain seq x y z
N MET A 1 -1.46 -0.70 39.13
CA MET A 1 -0.66 -0.86 37.90
C MET A 1 0.32 -2.00 38.14
N THR A 2 -0.12 -3.22 37.83
CA THR A 2 0.65 -4.44 38.08
C THR A 2 1.42 -4.84 36.84
N SER A 3 2.64 -5.34 37.00
CA SER A 3 3.56 -5.83 35.94
C SER A 3 3.02 -6.89 34.98
N ARG A 4 1.72 -7.21 35.02
CA ARG A 4 1.01 -8.13 34.11
C ARG A 4 0.33 -7.45 32.92
N GLU A 5 0.26 -6.11 32.89
CA GLU A 5 -0.19 -5.36 31.69
C GLU A 5 0.97 -5.06 30.72
N ARG A 6 2.21 -5.41 31.09
CA ARG A 6 3.42 -5.24 30.27
C ARG A 6 3.70 -6.41 29.30
N ASP A 7 2.90 -7.48 29.35
CA ASP A 7 3.14 -8.77 28.66
C ASP A 7 2.03 -9.16 27.65
N ARG A 8 1.30 -8.20 27.05
CA ARG A 8 0.21 -8.50 26.09
C ARG A 8 0.16 -7.65 24.82
N GLU A 9 1.24 -6.95 24.50
CA GLU A 9 1.47 -6.55 23.10
C GLU A 9 2.38 -7.61 22.50
N SER A 10 1.77 -8.63 21.90
CA SER A 10 2.45 -9.52 20.95
C SER A 10 2.82 -8.67 19.72
N GLU A 11 3.83 -7.80 19.88
CA GLU A 11 4.33 -6.91 18.84
C GLU A 11 4.92 -7.76 17.72
N TRP A 12 4.48 -7.52 16.49
CA TRP A 12 5.06 -8.13 15.29
C TRP A 12 6.58 -7.98 15.35
N ARG A 13 7.29 -9.11 15.39
CA ARG A 13 8.75 -9.12 15.56
C ARG A 13 9.41 -8.88 14.20
N GLY A 14 9.50 -7.62 13.80
CA GLY A 14 10.47 -7.12 12.82
C GLY A 14 11.56 -6.30 13.51
N ASP A 15 12.58 -5.86 12.80
CA ASP A 15 13.51 -4.86 13.33
C ASP A 15 12.80 -3.49 13.40
N ARG A 16 12.11 -3.25 14.51
CA ARG A 16 11.38 -2.00 14.76
C ARG A 16 12.28 -0.77 14.59
N ALA A 17 13.56 -0.87 14.97
CA ALA A 17 14.49 0.25 14.83
C ALA A 17 14.74 0.56 13.35
N ALA A 18 14.97 -0.48 12.54
CA ALA A 18 15.13 -0.34 11.10
C ALA A 18 13.88 0.24 10.41
N VAL A 19 12.68 -0.21 10.81
CA VAL A 19 11.40 0.31 10.26
C VAL A 19 11.21 1.79 10.59
N LEU A 20 11.48 2.20 11.84
CA LEU A 20 11.38 3.59 12.27
C LEU A 20 12.42 4.50 11.62
N GLU A 21 13.65 4.01 11.44
CA GLU A 21 14.72 4.74 10.78
C GLU A 21 14.42 4.94 9.29
N ARG A 22 14.00 3.87 8.60
CA ARG A 22 13.59 3.92 7.19
C ARG A 22 12.42 4.88 6.94
N ASP A 23 11.47 4.94 7.87
CA ASP A 23 10.29 5.80 7.74
C ASP A 23 10.51 7.22 8.28
N ASP A 24 11.76 7.60 8.54
CA ASP A 24 12.16 8.90 9.10
C ASP A 24 11.38 9.29 10.37
N ARG A 25 11.02 8.28 11.19
CA ARG A 25 10.19 8.45 12.40
C ARG A 25 8.91 9.26 12.14
N THR A 26 8.34 9.09 10.94
CA THR A 26 7.11 9.77 10.51
C THR A 26 5.99 8.75 10.35
N CYS A 27 4.77 9.13 10.74
CA CYS A 27 3.59 8.33 10.44
C CYS A 27 3.34 8.27 8.93
N ARG A 28 3.53 7.12 8.30
CA ARG A 28 3.33 6.92 6.84
C ARG A 28 1.88 7.12 6.38
N ARG A 29 0.91 7.14 7.29
CA ARG A 29 -0.52 7.37 6.96
C ARG A 29 -0.94 8.84 6.95
N CYS A 30 -0.41 9.65 7.86
CA CYS A 30 -0.86 11.04 8.04
C CYS A 30 0.26 12.08 8.02
N GLY A 31 1.53 11.66 7.92
CA GLY A 31 2.69 12.56 7.89
C GLY A 31 3.01 13.21 9.24
N ALA A 32 2.32 12.84 10.32
CA ALA A 32 2.65 13.36 11.65
C ALA A 32 4.00 12.79 12.11
N ASP A 33 4.93 13.68 12.45
CA ASP A 33 6.08 13.34 13.29
C ASP A 33 5.53 12.77 14.61
N GLY A 34 6.10 11.68 15.13
CA GLY A 34 5.63 11.08 16.39
C GLY A 34 5.41 12.17 17.45
N ASP A 35 4.20 12.24 18.01
CA ASP A 35 3.72 13.35 18.83
C ASP A 35 4.75 13.75 19.90
N GLY A 36 5.52 14.81 19.63
CA GLY A 36 6.17 15.70 20.59
C GLY A 36 6.87 15.09 21.81
N ASP A 37 7.91 14.28 21.60
CA ASP A 37 9.15 14.35 22.39
C ASP A 37 10.18 13.45 21.69
N ALA A 38 11.36 13.98 21.36
CA ALA A 38 12.43 13.22 20.69
C ALA A 38 12.90 12.01 21.53
N ASP A 39 12.50 11.95 22.80
CA ASP A 39 12.81 10.91 23.77
C ASP A 39 11.66 9.91 24.03
N ASP A 40 10.48 10.02 23.37
CA ASP A 40 9.40 9.04 23.51
C ASP A 40 9.12 8.22 22.22
N PRO A 41 9.93 7.18 21.94
CA PRO A 41 9.71 6.24 20.84
C PRO A 41 8.44 5.37 20.99
N SER A 42 7.60 5.60 22.01
CA SER A 42 6.34 4.87 22.24
C SER A 42 5.12 5.43 21.48
N SER A 43 5.23 6.62 20.86
CA SER A 43 4.10 7.25 20.15
C SER A 43 3.81 6.63 18.77
N LEU A 44 4.86 6.11 18.10
CA LEU A 44 4.79 5.43 16.82
C LEU A 44 4.74 3.91 16.99
N ARG A 45 4.11 3.21 16.06
CA ARG A 45 3.90 1.75 16.09
C ARG A 45 4.17 1.18 14.72
N CYS A 46 4.76 -0.01 14.67
CA CYS A 46 4.84 -0.79 13.44
C CYS A 46 3.45 -1.39 13.16
N TYR A 47 2.94 -1.14 11.96
CA TYR A 47 1.70 -1.70 11.44
C TYR A 47 2.02 -2.62 10.26
N PRO A 48 1.50 -3.86 10.26
CA PRO A 48 1.70 -4.80 9.17
C PRO A 48 0.78 -4.47 7.99
N VAL A 49 1.30 -4.48 6.76
CA VAL A 49 0.53 -4.19 5.54
C VAL A 49 0.44 -5.41 4.63
N GLY A 50 -0.74 -5.63 4.04
CA GLY A 50 -1.04 -6.78 3.18
C GLY A 50 -1.39 -8.05 3.96
N ASP A 51 -1.33 -9.20 3.29
CA ASP A 51 -1.73 -10.52 3.81
C ASP A 51 -0.69 -11.13 4.77
N VAL A 52 -0.34 -10.38 5.81
CA VAL A 52 0.64 -10.81 6.83
C VAL A 52 -0.07 -11.34 8.08
N PRO A 53 0.43 -12.42 8.70
CA PRO A 53 -0.18 -12.99 9.90
C PRO A 53 -0.34 -11.95 11.03
N LEU A 54 -1.50 -11.98 11.70
CA LEU A 54 -1.82 -11.08 12.82
C LEU A 54 -0.93 -11.30 14.06
N GLU A 55 -0.15 -12.37 14.10
CA GLU A 55 0.81 -12.71 15.15
C GLU A 55 2.05 -13.36 14.51
N GLY A 56 3.25 -13.05 14.99
CA GLY A 56 4.50 -13.68 14.54
C GLY A 56 5.64 -12.73 14.23
N ALA A 57 6.71 -13.27 13.64
CA ALA A 57 7.79 -12.47 13.07
C ALA A 57 7.34 -11.97 11.69
N VAL A 58 7.35 -10.65 11.49
CA VAL A 58 6.99 -10.01 10.22
C VAL A 58 8.22 -9.27 9.74
N HIS A 59 8.60 -9.55 8.50
CA HIS A 59 9.74 -8.90 7.88
C HIS A 59 9.47 -7.40 7.68
N GLU A 60 10.51 -6.57 7.78
CA GLU A 60 10.40 -5.12 7.69
C GLU A 60 9.80 -4.61 6.37
N SER A 61 9.90 -5.39 5.30
CA SER A 61 9.29 -5.10 3.99
C SER A 61 7.76 -5.11 4.02
N ALA A 62 7.15 -5.69 5.06
CA ALA A 62 5.70 -5.70 5.26
C ALA A 62 5.27 -4.88 6.49
N LEU A 63 6.17 -4.07 7.04
CA LEU A 63 5.87 -3.18 8.17
C LEU A 63 5.99 -1.73 7.75
N VAL A 64 5.12 -0.87 8.28
CA VAL A 64 5.18 0.59 8.17
C VAL A 64 4.99 1.25 9.52
N THR A 65 5.51 2.46 9.67
CA THR A 65 5.38 3.27 10.88
C THR A 65 4.08 4.07 10.84
N VAL A 66 3.27 3.95 11.89
CA VAL A 66 2.04 4.74 12.07
C VAL A 66 1.95 5.30 13.49
N CYS A 67 1.34 6.48 13.65
CA CYS A 67 1.05 7.01 14.99
C CYS A 67 -0.07 6.21 15.67
N SER A 68 -0.16 6.32 17.01
CA SER A 68 -1.11 5.54 17.81
C SER A 68 -2.58 5.75 17.41
N SER A 69 -2.96 6.96 16.98
CA SER A 69 -4.31 7.23 16.47
C SER A 69 -4.57 6.52 15.14
N CYS A 70 -3.61 6.57 14.20
CA CYS A 70 -3.69 5.85 12.94
C CYS A 70 -3.71 4.33 13.13
N PHE A 71 -2.90 3.80 14.04
CA PHE A 71 -2.86 2.38 14.39
C PHE A 71 -4.22 1.89 14.90
N THR A 72 -4.83 2.63 15.82
CA THR A 72 -6.16 2.30 16.37
C THR A 72 -7.22 2.30 15.28
N ALA A 73 -7.19 3.32 14.40
CA ALA A 73 -8.14 3.44 13.30
C ALA A 73 -7.95 2.38 12.20
N LEU A 74 -6.76 1.79 12.04
CA LEU A 74 -6.52 0.68 11.11
C LEU A 74 -6.98 -0.67 11.71
N ARG A 75 -6.74 -0.89 13.01
CA ARG A 75 -7.07 -2.18 13.67
C ARG A 75 -8.55 -2.39 13.98
N ASN A 76 -9.29 -1.32 14.23
CA ASN A 76 -10.70 -1.38 14.60
C ASN A 76 -11.54 -0.70 13.51
N PRO A 77 -11.78 -1.36 12.36
CA PRO A 77 -12.54 -0.74 11.29
C PRO A 77 -14.03 -0.63 11.64
N VAL A 78 -14.54 -1.51 12.53
CA VAL A 78 -15.97 -1.68 12.80
C VAL A 78 -16.47 -0.73 13.91
N PRO A 79 -17.43 0.17 13.63
CA PRO A 79 -18.26 0.74 14.68
C PRO A 79 -19.18 -0.35 15.26
N ALA A 80 -19.16 -0.55 16.59
CA ALA A 80 -19.91 -1.61 17.25
C ALA A 80 -21.45 -1.41 17.17
N GLU A 81 -21.92 -0.23 16.79
CA GLU A 81 -23.33 0.16 16.79
C GLU A 81 -23.65 1.06 15.57
N PRO A 82 -24.90 1.02 15.05
CA PRO A 82 -25.34 1.95 14.01
C PRO A 82 -25.12 3.40 14.42
N ILE A 83 -24.65 4.22 13.48
CA ILE A 83 -24.39 5.64 13.74
C ILE A 83 -25.54 6.50 13.23
N ARG A 84 -25.82 7.59 13.96
CA ARG A 84 -26.86 8.58 13.63
C ARG A 84 -26.22 9.95 13.42
N PRO A 85 -25.45 10.15 12.33
CA PRO A 85 -24.79 11.42 12.08
C PRO A 85 -25.82 12.51 11.79
N ASN A 86 -25.52 13.73 12.21
CA ASN A 86 -26.18 14.92 11.67
C ASN A 86 -25.72 15.19 10.23
N GLY A 87 -26.33 16.17 9.55
CA GLY A 87 -26.01 16.46 8.14
C GLY A 87 -24.56 16.89 7.87
N GLU A 88 -23.94 17.61 8.81
CA GLU A 88 -22.53 18.01 8.71
C GLU A 88 -21.61 16.80 8.89
N GLU A 89 -21.90 15.94 9.88
CA GLU A 89 -21.15 14.70 10.11
C GLU A 89 -21.27 13.74 8.91
N LEU A 90 -22.44 13.63 8.28
CA LEU A 90 -22.63 12.79 7.09
C LEU A 90 -21.87 13.36 5.88
N PHE A 91 -21.91 14.69 5.68
CA PHE A 91 -21.13 15.35 4.64
C PHE A 91 -19.63 15.09 4.81
N ASP A 92 -19.12 15.25 6.03
CA ASP A 92 -17.70 15.03 6.32
C ASP A 92 -17.31 13.57 6.12
N LEU A 93 -18.13 12.60 6.54
CA LEU A 93 -17.89 11.17 6.30
C LEU A 93 -17.80 10.85 4.79
N ALA A 94 -18.74 11.35 3.99
CA ALA A 94 -18.74 11.16 2.53
C ALA A 94 -17.53 11.83 1.87
N ARG A 95 -17.20 13.06 2.29
CA ARG A 95 -16.06 13.82 1.78
C ARG A 95 -14.73 13.14 2.10
N GLU A 96 -14.53 12.74 3.36
CA GLU A 96 -13.31 12.05 3.78
C GLU A 96 -13.14 10.70 3.09
N THR A 97 -14.23 9.96 2.87
CA THR A 97 -14.23 8.70 2.13
C THR A 97 -13.79 8.93 0.68
N THR A 98 -14.42 9.89 -0.01
CA THR A 98 -14.08 10.23 -1.40
C THR A 98 -12.64 10.73 -1.53
N GLN A 99 -12.19 11.59 -0.62
CA GLN A 99 -10.81 12.09 -0.62
C GLN A 99 -9.81 10.96 -0.40
N ARG A 100 -10.09 10.03 0.52
CA ARG A 100 -9.19 8.91 0.78
C ARG A 100 -9.14 7.96 -0.41
N GLN A 101 -10.27 7.66 -1.03
CA GLN A 101 -10.34 6.88 -2.26
C GLN A 101 -9.48 7.49 -3.37
N GLY A 102 -9.55 8.81 -3.59
CA GLY A 102 -8.71 9.48 -4.57
C GLY A 102 -7.20 9.36 -4.32
N VAL A 103 -6.78 9.40 -3.05
CA VAL A 103 -5.38 9.11 -2.66
C VAL A 103 -5.02 7.65 -2.96
N THR A 104 -5.89 6.70 -2.65
CA THR A 104 -5.65 5.27 -2.91
C THR A 104 -5.59 4.97 -4.41
N VAL A 105 -6.49 5.52 -5.23
CA VAL A 105 -6.44 5.42 -6.70
C VAL A 105 -5.10 5.91 -7.23
N SER A 106 -4.62 7.06 -6.75
CA SER A 106 -3.34 7.62 -7.20
C SER A 106 -2.16 6.73 -6.80
N ALA A 107 -2.14 6.19 -5.58
CA ALA A 107 -1.10 5.27 -5.12
C ALA A 107 -1.10 3.96 -5.93
N VAL A 108 -2.28 3.41 -6.22
CA VAL A 108 -2.45 2.19 -7.02
C VAL A 108 -2.00 2.40 -8.46
N ALA A 109 -2.36 3.53 -9.10
CA ALA A 109 -1.93 3.85 -10.45
C ALA A 109 -0.39 3.99 -10.52
N SER A 110 0.23 4.67 -9.56
CA SER A 110 1.69 4.78 -9.46
C SER A 110 2.36 3.42 -9.28
N PHE A 111 1.84 2.58 -8.38
CA PHE A 111 2.38 1.24 -8.15
C PHE A 111 2.22 0.33 -9.38
N ALA A 112 1.07 0.38 -10.06
CA ALA A 112 0.84 -0.36 -11.29
C ALA A 112 1.83 0.06 -12.39
N SER A 113 2.04 1.37 -12.55
CA SER A 113 3.05 1.89 -13.49
C SER A 113 4.43 1.32 -13.20
N LEU A 114 4.87 1.41 -11.95
CA LEU A 114 6.18 0.89 -11.52
C LEU A 114 6.29 -0.63 -11.70
N ALA A 115 5.25 -1.38 -11.31
CA ALA A 115 5.24 -2.83 -11.49
C ALA A 115 5.35 -3.22 -12.97
N THR A 116 4.71 -2.50 -13.87
CA THR A 116 4.79 -2.78 -15.32
C THR A 116 6.12 -2.36 -15.96
N SER A 117 6.86 -1.42 -15.37
CA SER A 117 8.22 -1.07 -15.82
C SER A 117 9.32 -1.99 -15.26
N LEU A 118 9.04 -2.65 -14.13
CA LEU A 118 9.99 -3.47 -13.39
C LEU A 118 10.77 -4.51 -14.23
N PRO A 119 10.15 -5.28 -15.16
CA PRO A 119 10.90 -6.22 -15.99
C PRO A 119 12.02 -5.54 -16.80
N GLY A 120 11.76 -4.33 -17.32
CA GLY A 120 12.73 -3.55 -18.09
C GLY A 120 13.83 -2.94 -17.22
N GLU A 121 13.46 -2.43 -16.05
CA GLU A 121 14.41 -1.83 -15.10
C GLU A 121 15.40 -2.86 -14.55
N LEU A 122 14.93 -4.06 -14.18
CA LEU A 122 15.81 -5.14 -13.71
C LEU A 122 16.73 -5.65 -14.82
N ALA A 123 16.25 -5.73 -16.07
CA ALA A 123 17.07 -6.11 -17.20
C ALA A 123 18.18 -5.08 -17.47
N ALA A 124 17.89 -3.79 -17.34
CA ALA A 124 18.88 -2.71 -17.48
C ALA A 124 19.92 -2.76 -16.36
N ALA A 125 19.49 -2.88 -15.10
CA ALA A 125 20.39 -2.96 -13.95
C ALA A 125 21.34 -4.18 -14.01
N GLY A 126 20.87 -5.32 -14.52
CA GLY A 126 21.70 -6.50 -14.74
C GLY A 126 22.74 -6.32 -15.86
N ALA A 127 22.41 -5.58 -16.93
CA ALA A 127 23.31 -5.32 -18.04
C ALA A 127 24.48 -4.38 -17.65
N ASP A 128 24.22 -3.42 -16.76
CA ASP A 128 25.25 -2.50 -16.26
C ASP A 128 26.25 -3.18 -15.32
N ALA A 129 25.83 -4.22 -14.59
CA ALA A 129 26.70 -5.01 -13.71
C ALA A 129 27.69 -5.91 -14.47
N ASP A 130 27.30 -6.47 -15.62
CA ASP A 130 28.15 -7.33 -16.45
C ASP A 130 29.06 -6.54 -17.43
N GLY A 131 28.81 -5.25 -17.63
CA GLY A 131 29.62 -4.35 -18.48
C GLY A 131 30.98 -3.93 -17.90
N GLY A 132 31.33 -4.38 -16.70
CA GLY A 132 32.55 -4.00 -15.96
C GLY A 132 33.79 -4.87 -16.19
N ALA A 133 33.84 -5.69 -17.24
CA ALA A 133 35.00 -6.54 -17.53
C ALA A 133 35.99 -5.91 -18.52
N ALA A 134 37.16 -5.52 -17.97
CA ALA A 134 38.48 -5.36 -18.57
C ALA A 134 38.77 -4.09 -19.40
N THR A 135 39.29 -3.06 -18.72
CA THR A 135 40.50 -2.37 -19.20
C THR A 135 41.61 -2.56 -18.17
N ASP A 136 42.48 -3.54 -18.44
CA ASP A 136 43.83 -3.56 -17.89
C ASP A 136 44.56 -2.31 -18.40
N ASP A 137 44.68 -1.28 -17.59
CA ASP A 137 45.67 -0.22 -17.80
C ASP A 137 46.38 0.05 -16.47
N GLU A 138 47.51 -0.64 -16.28
CA GLU A 138 48.45 -0.33 -15.21
C GLU A 138 49.17 0.98 -15.53
N SER A 139 48.81 2.07 -14.84
CA SER A 139 49.66 3.25 -14.69
C SER A 139 49.29 4.01 -13.40
N ALA A 140 50.32 4.32 -12.61
CA ALA A 140 50.30 4.69 -11.20
C ALA A 140 49.89 6.15 -10.85
N THR A 141 49.69 6.36 -9.52
CA THR A 141 49.64 7.63 -8.70
C THR A 141 48.42 8.54 -8.89
N ASP A 142 47.66 8.99 -7.87
CA ASP A 142 47.95 9.45 -6.49
C ASP A 142 46.72 9.27 -5.55
N PRO A 143 46.89 9.23 -4.20
CA PRO A 143 45.79 9.21 -3.25
C PRO A 143 45.55 10.63 -2.71
N ASP A 144 44.55 11.33 -3.21
CA ASP A 144 44.00 12.50 -2.52
C ASP A 144 42.50 12.28 -2.30
N GLY A 145 42.13 12.21 -1.03
CA GLY A 145 40.78 11.99 -0.57
C GLY A 145 39.90 13.19 -0.92
N GLY A 146 38.94 12.96 -1.79
CA GLY A 146 37.78 13.83 -1.95
C GLY A 146 36.55 12.99 -1.68
N ASP A 147 35.91 13.25 -0.53
CA ASP A 147 34.55 12.82 -0.24
C ASP A 147 33.63 13.36 -1.34
N ASP A 148 33.31 12.52 -2.34
CA ASP A 148 32.30 12.80 -3.35
C ASP A 148 30.93 12.30 -2.84
N ASP A 149 30.48 12.95 -1.77
CA ASP A 149 29.09 12.95 -1.33
C ASP A 149 28.27 13.73 -2.38
N GLY A 150 27.72 13.04 -3.39
CA GLY A 150 26.84 13.74 -4.34
C GLY A 150 26.42 13.05 -5.63
N ALA A 151 26.78 11.79 -5.87
CA ALA A 151 26.13 11.05 -6.96
C ALA A 151 24.75 10.60 -6.48
N ALA A 152 23.69 11.25 -6.95
CA ALA A 152 22.33 10.75 -6.89
C ALA A 152 22.34 9.30 -7.40
N SER A 153 22.33 8.36 -6.46
CA SER A 153 22.32 6.92 -6.75
C SER A 153 21.15 6.67 -7.69
N ALA A 154 21.41 6.05 -8.85
CA ALA A 154 20.34 5.51 -9.68
C ALA A 154 19.35 4.80 -8.75
N SER A 155 18.06 5.15 -8.84
CA SER A 155 17.07 4.58 -7.92
C SER A 155 17.15 3.07 -8.07
N ASP A 156 17.40 2.38 -6.96
CA ASP A 156 17.40 0.93 -6.95
C ASP A 156 15.95 0.48 -7.20
N PRO A 157 15.64 -0.15 -8.35
CA PRO A 157 14.27 -0.51 -8.71
C PRO A 157 13.65 -1.47 -7.68
N VAL A 158 14.50 -2.24 -6.96
CA VAL A 158 14.06 -3.11 -5.86
C VAL A 158 13.53 -2.27 -4.69
N SER A 159 14.32 -1.32 -4.20
CA SER A 159 13.92 -0.43 -3.10
C SER A 159 12.69 0.43 -3.46
N GLU A 160 12.62 0.93 -4.70
CA GLU A 160 11.49 1.71 -5.19
C GLU A 160 10.20 0.88 -5.21
N TYR A 161 10.27 -0.34 -5.74
CA TYR A 161 9.14 -1.29 -5.74
C TYR A 161 8.65 -1.60 -4.33
N VAL A 162 9.55 -2.00 -3.43
CA VAL A 162 9.18 -2.39 -2.05
C VAL A 162 8.58 -1.20 -1.29
N THR A 163 9.07 0.01 -1.55
CA THR A 163 8.50 1.24 -0.97
C THR A 163 7.11 1.51 -1.50
N ALA A 164 6.94 1.57 -2.83
CA ALA A 164 5.65 1.80 -3.46
C ALA A 164 4.61 0.75 -3.04
N ARG A 165 5.02 -0.52 -2.92
CA ARG A 165 4.17 -1.61 -2.45
C ARG A 165 3.65 -1.37 -1.03
N ARG A 166 4.52 -1.00 -0.09
CA ARG A 166 4.10 -0.72 1.30
C ARG A 166 3.11 0.44 1.37
N GLU A 167 3.36 1.48 0.58
CA GLU A 167 2.52 2.67 0.53
C GLU A 167 1.14 2.37 -0.05
N VAL A 168 1.07 1.61 -1.15
CA VAL A 168 -0.21 1.24 -1.75
C VAL A 168 -1.02 0.32 -0.84
N LEU A 169 -0.38 -0.67 -0.18
CA LEU A 169 -1.07 -1.55 0.75
C LEU A 169 -1.58 -0.79 1.97
N LEU A 170 -0.80 0.16 2.52
CA LEU A 170 -1.27 1.04 3.57
C LEU A 170 -2.45 1.91 3.12
N ALA A 171 -2.44 2.39 1.87
CA ALA A 171 -3.53 3.18 1.30
C ALA A 171 -4.82 2.34 1.17
N ILE A 172 -4.72 1.09 0.72
CA ILE A 172 -5.84 0.12 0.67
C ILE A 172 -6.39 -0.13 2.07
N ASP A 173 -5.55 -0.49 3.03
CA ASP A 173 -5.96 -0.78 4.42
C ASP A 173 -6.63 0.43 5.12
N SER A 174 -6.40 1.64 4.62
CA SER A 174 -6.91 2.86 5.23
C SER A 174 -8.39 3.16 4.94
N VAL A 175 -8.98 2.50 3.94
CA VAL A 175 -10.33 2.77 3.41
C VAL A 175 -11.43 1.93 4.08
N PRO A 176 -11.28 0.62 4.35
CA PRO A 176 -12.34 -0.23 4.93
C PRO A 176 -12.99 0.37 6.19
N SER A 177 -12.19 0.85 7.14
CA SER A 177 -12.69 1.54 8.36
C SER A 177 -13.64 2.71 8.09
N ARG A 178 -13.48 3.42 6.96
CA ARG A 178 -14.35 4.53 6.57
C ARG A 178 -15.61 4.05 5.87
N LEU A 179 -15.48 3.06 4.98
CA LEU A 179 -16.62 2.44 4.32
C LEU A 179 -17.55 1.77 5.33
N GLU A 180 -16.99 1.10 6.31
CA GLU A 180 -17.76 0.49 7.40
C GLU A 180 -18.53 1.55 8.17
N ARG A 181 -17.89 2.67 8.56
CA ARG A 181 -18.58 3.80 9.20
C ARG A 181 -19.70 4.38 8.33
N LEU A 182 -19.48 4.53 7.02
CA LEU A 182 -20.48 5.05 6.09
C LEU A 182 -21.65 4.08 5.92
N SER A 183 -21.38 2.77 5.83
CA SER A 183 -22.38 1.70 5.74
C SER A 183 -23.17 1.49 7.03
N ALA A 184 -22.61 1.90 8.18
CA ALA A 184 -23.25 1.79 9.49
C ALA A 184 -24.25 2.94 9.78
N VAL A 185 -24.42 3.88 8.86
CA VAL A 185 -25.42 4.96 9.00
C VAL A 185 -26.82 4.37 8.99
N GLU A 186 -27.58 4.63 10.06
CA GLU A 186 -28.94 4.14 10.16
C GLU A 186 -29.84 4.86 9.13
N GLN A 187 -30.48 4.11 8.22
CA GLN A 187 -31.37 4.68 7.19
C GLN A 187 -32.49 5.56 7.77
N GLY A 188 -32.99 5.23 8.98
CA GLY A 188 -34.01 6.03 9.67
C GLY A 188 -33.49 7.32 10.31
N ALA A 189 -32.17 7.51 10.38
CA ALA A 189 -31.53 8.71 10.91
C ALA A 189 -31.31 9.80 9.84
N ILE A 190 -31.42 9.45 8.56
CA ILE A 190 -31.26 10.38 7.44
C ILE A 190 -32.59 10.66 6.75
N ARG A 191 -32.64 11.75 5.97
CA ARG A 191 -33.83 12.08 5.19
C ARG A 191 -33.99 11.07 4.06
N GLY A 192 -35.23 10.68 3.75
CA GLY A 192 -35.51 9.64 2.76
C GLY A 192 -34.95 9.92 1.37
N ASP A 193 -34.85 11.20 0.97
CA ASP A 193 -34.23 11.62 -0.29
C ASP A 193 -32.70 11.50 -0.33
N LEU A 194 -32.06 11.21 0.81
CA LEU A 194 -30.62 10.99 0.93
C LEU A 194 -30.24 9.51 1.05
N VAL A 195 -31.22 8.61 1.14
CA VAL A 195 -30.98 7.16 1.26
C VAL A 195 -30.34 6.62 -0.01
N ASP A 196 -30.99 6.78 -1.16
CA ASP A 196 -30.46 6.26 -2.43
C ASP A 196 -29.07 6.85 -2.78
N PRO A 197 -28.81 8.18 -2.68
CA PRO A 197 -27.47 8.73 -2.92
C PRO A 197 -26.39 8.20 -1.98
N LEU A 198 -26.74 7.89 -0.72
CA LEU A 198 -25.80 7.31 0.23
C LEU A 198 -25.50 5.85 -0.12
N GLU A 199 -26.50 5.06 -0.50
CA GLU A 199 -26.33 3.68 -0.94
C GLU A 199 -25.46 3.59 -2.19
N GLU A 200 -25.72 4.42 -3.20
CA GLU A 200 -24.91 4.51 -4.41
C GLU A 200 -23.45 4.90 -4.11
N LEU A 201 -23.24 5.84 -3.18
CA LEU A 201 -21.90 6.23 -2.74
C LEU A 201 -21.15 5.06 -2.08
N VAL A 202 -21.82 4.31 -1.18
CA VAL A 202 -21.24 3.14 -0.50
C VAL A 202 -20.93 2.03 -1.50
N ASP A 203 -21.83 1.75 -2.44
CA ASP A 203 -21.67 0.74 -3.47
C ASP A 203 -20.49 1.06 -4.40
N ALA A 204 -20.44 2.30 -4.92
CA ALA A 204 -19.33 2.75 -5.76
C ALA A 204 -17.99 2.68 -5.01
N ALA A 205 -17.96 3.09 -3.74
CA ALA A 205 -16.75 3.08 -2.95
C ALA A 205 -16.25 1.65 -2.63
N THR A 206 -17.18 0.72 -2.39
CA THR A 206 -16.88 -0.70 -2.14
C THR A 206 -16.38 -1.39 -3.41
N ARG A 207 -17.04 -1.13 -4.54
CA ARG A 207 -16.61 -1.62 -5.85
C ARG A 207 -15.21 -1.11 -6.19
N LEU A 208 -14.96 0.19 -6.00
CA LEU A 208 -13.65 0.79 -6.25
C LEU A 208 -12.56 0.12 -5.41
N GLN A 209 -12.80 -0.16 -4.13
CA GLN A 209 -11.82 -0.87 -3.30
C GLN A 209 -11.50 -2.27 -3.82
N THR A 210 -12.51 -2.98 -4.34
CA THR A 210 -12.30 -4.31 -4.93
C THR A 210 -11.43 -4.21 -6.17
N GLU A 211 -11.76 -3.30 -7.10
CA GLU A 211 -11.01 -3.07 -8.34
C GLU A 211 -9.56 -2.65 -8.04
N LEU A 212 -9.34 -1.75 -7.07
CA LEU A 212 -8.02 -1.31 -6.64
C LEU A 212 -7.19 -2.44 -6.01
N GLY A 213 -7.80 -3.29 -5.18
CA GLY A 213 -7.15 -4.48 -4.63
C GLY A 213 -6.74 -5.48 -5.72
N GLU A 214 -7.58 -5.67 -6.74
CA GLU A 214 -7.25 -6.51 -7.89
C GLU A 214 -6.07 -5.97 -8.70
N ILE A 215 -5.99 -4.65 -8.91
CA ILE A 215 -4.86 -4.02 -9.61
C ILE A 215 -3.55 -4.28 -8.84
N VAL A 216 -3.55 -4.13 -7.52
CA VAL A 216 -2.38 -4.41 -6.67
C VAL A 216 -1.98 -5.89 -6.78
N ALA A 217 -2.95 -6.81 -6.67
CA ALA A 217 -2.73 -8.24 -6.82
C ALA A 217 -2.12 -8.62 -8.17
N ARG A 218 -2.60 -8.03 -9.27
CA ARG A 218 -2.06 -8.25 -10.62
C ARG A 218 -0.66 -7.63 -10.75
N SER A 219 -0.42 -6.47 -10.16
CA SER A 219 0.89 -5.81 -10.13
C SER A 219 1.94 -6.63 -9.35
N GLU A 220 1.55 -7.24 -8.24
CA GLU A 220 2.37 -8.20 -7.48
C GLU A 220 2.69 -9.48 -8.28
N THR A 221 1.78 -9.88 -9.16
CA THR A 221 1.99 -11.04 -10.06
C THR A 221 3.09 -10.77 -11.08
N VAL A 222 3.36 -9.51 -11.43
CA VAL A 222 4.51 -9.14 -12.29
C VAL A 222 5.83 -9.54 -11.63
N ALA A 223 6.02 -9.23 -10.34
CA ALA A 223 7.22 -9.63 -9.60
C ALA A 223 7.35 -11.15 -9.51
N ALA A 224 6.26 -11.87 -9.25
CA ALA A 224 6.25 -13.32 -9.20
C ALA A 224 6.56 -13.98 -10.55
N SER A 225 6.16 -13.34 -11.65
CA SER A 225 6.49 -13.77 -13.02
C SER A 225 7.98 -13.60 -13.34
N LEU A 226 8.71 -12.79 -12.57
CA LEU A 226 10.16 -12.62 -12.66
C LEU A 226 10.92 -13.54 -11.68
N ASP A 227 10.24 -14.56 -11.13
CA ASP A 227 10.76 -15.44 -10.08
C ASP A 227 11.25 -14.68 -8.84
N ARG A 228 10.56 -13.58 -8.49
CA ARG A 228 10.87 -12.76 -7.33
C ARG A 228 9.72 -12.71 -6.34
N CYS A 229 10.06 -12.54 -5.07
CA CYS A 229 9.08 -12.37 -4.02
C CYS A 229 8.32 -11.07 -4.24
N HIS A 230 6.99 -11.13 -4.29
CA HIS A 230 6.17 -9.94 -4.47
C HIS A 230 6.26 -8.95 -3.31
N GLY A 231 6.81 -9.31 -2.14
CA GLY A 231 6.91 -8.40 -1.00
C GLY A 231 8.28 -7.79 -0.73
N CYS A 232 9.37 -8.55 -0.89
CA CYS A 232 10.74 -8.05 -0.69
C CYS A 232 11.59 -8.03 -1.98
N LEU A 233 11.03 -8.51 -3.09
CA LEU A 233 11.67 -8.62 -4.40
C LEU A 233 12.94 -9.49 -4.48
N GLU A 234 13.26 -10.19 -3.39
CA GLU A 234 14.30 -11.22 -3.36
C GLU A 234 13.98 -12.36 -4.34
N PRO A 235 14.97 -12.93 -5.03
CA PRO A 235 14.78 -14.11 -5.87
C PRO A 235 14.13 -15.27 -5.08
N LEU A 236 13.21 -15.97 -5.74
CA LEU A 236 12.57 -17.17 -5.22
C LEU A 236 13.20 -18.41 -5.86
N ASP A 237 13.43 -19.45 -5.06
CA ASP A 237 13.73 -20.77 -5.60
C ASP A 237 12.53 -21.29 -6.42
N GLU A 238 12.79 -22.00 -7.52
CA GLU A 238 11.77 -22.50 -8.46
C GLU A 238 10.64 -23.30 -7.78
N ASN A 239 10.95 -23.99 -6.67
CA ASN A 239 10.00 -24.84 -5.94
C ASN A 239 9.60 -24.28 -4.56
N ALA A 240 10.01 -23.05 -4.22
CA ALA A 240 9.65 -22.45 -2.95
C ALA A 240 8.21 -21.92 -2.98
N GLU A 241 7.36 -22.43 -2.09
CA GLU A 241 6.00 -21.93 -1.88
C GLU A 241 5.96 -20.63 -1.07
N ARG A 242 7.06 -20.28 -0.39
CA ARG A 242 7.21 -19.10 0.45
C ARG A 242 8.60 -18.49 0.31
N CYS A 243 8.70 -17.18 0.45
CA CYS A 243 9.97 -16.47 0.45
C CYS A 243 10.77 -16.79 1.72
N SER A 244 12.05 -17.17 1.59
CA SER A 244 12.92 -17.43 2.74
C SER A 244 13.26 -16.18 3.56
N VAL A 245 13.07 -14.99 2.99
CA VAL A 245 13.41 -13.70 3.62
C VAL A 245 12.22 -13.10 4.36
N CYS A 246 11.08 -12.99 3.68
CA CYS A 246 9.89 -12.35 4.26
C CYS A 246 8.71 -13.28 4.57
N ASP A 247 8.86 -14.59 4.33
CA ASP A 247 7.86 -15.66 4.58
C ASP A 247 6.52 -15.49 3.86
N LEU A 248 6.41 -14.52 2.94
CA LEU A 248 5.23 -14.35 2.10
C LEU A 248 5.09 -15.51 1.12
N GLU A 249 3.84 -15.96 0.95
CA GLU A 249 3.49 -17.00 -0.01
C GLU A 249 3.81 -16.56 -1.44
N ARG A 250 4.29 -17.51 -2.25
CA ARG A 250 4.56 -17.27 -3.66
C ARG A 250 3.24 -16.93 -4.35
N ARG A 251 3.21 -15.80 -5.06
CA ARG A 251 2.05 -15.40 -5.85
C ARG A 251 1.96 -16.34 -7.06
N ASP A 252 0.76 -16.84 -7.35
CA ASP A 252 0.55 -17.65 -8.53
C ASP A 252 0.63 -16.79 -9.79
N ALA A 253 1.56 -17.12 -10.68
CA ALA A 253 1.75 -16.49 -11.99
C ALA A 253 1.49 -17.46 -13.15
N THR A 254 0.94 -18.65 -12.86
CA THR A 254 0.77 -19.74 -13.84
C THR A 254 -0.15 -19.32 -14.99
N GLU A 255 -1.20 -18.55 -14.71
CA GLU A 255 -2.12 -18.01 -15.72
C GLU A 255 -1.41 -17.17 -16.79
N TRP A 256 -0.30 -16.53 -16.42
CA TRP A 256 0.46 -15.61 -17.27
C TRP A 256 1.67 -16.27 -17.90
N THR A 257 1.84 -17.59 -17.73
CA THR A 257 2.95 -18.35 -18.28
C THR A 257 2.47 -19.18 -19.46
N ARG A 258 3.16 -19.08 -20.61
CA ARG A 258 2.88 -19.88 -21.79
C ARG A 258 3.34 -21.32 -21.62
N ASP A 259 2.88 -22.22 -22.48
CA ASP A 259 3.26 -23.64 -22.47
C ASP A 259 4.78 -23.88 -22.62
N ASP A 260 5.54 -22.92 -23.15
CA ASP A 260 6.99 -22.97 -23.28
C ASP A 260 7.75 -22.44 -22.05
N GLY A 261 7.04 -22.08 -20.99
CA GLY A 261 7.59 -21.51 -19.75
C GLY A 261 7.88 -20.01 -19.84
N THR A 262 7.61 -19.35 -20.97
CA THR A 262 7.79 -17.89 -21.09
C THR A 262 6.63 -17.12 -20.51
N VAL A 263 6.91 -16.02 -19.83
CA VAL A 263 5.87 -15.13 -19.32
C VAL A 263 5.26 -14.31 -20.46
N ALA A 264 3.94 -14.26 -20.50
CA ALA A 264 3.14 -13.39 -21.34
C ALA A 264 2.79 -12.09 -20.58
N PHE A 265 3.77 -11.18 -20.45
CA PHE A 265 3.57 -9.90 -19.77
C PHE A 265 2.51 -9.00 -20.44
N GLU A 266 2.41 -9.03 -21.77
CA GLU A 266 1.46 -8.20 -22.51
C GLU A 266 0.00 -8.45 -22.08
N PRO A 267 -0.52 -9.70 -22.03
CA PRO A 267 -1.82 -10.00 -21.44
C PRO A 267 -2.00 -9.52 -19.99
N LEU A 268 -0.99 -9.70 -19.13
CA LEU A 268 -1.05 -9.25 -17.73
C LEU A 268 -1.17 -7.71 -17.65
N PHE A 269 -0.38 -6.99 -18.45
CA PHE A 269 -0.41 -5.53 -18.51
C PHE A 269 -1.72 -5.03 -19.10
N THR A 270 -2.29 -5.70 -20.10
CA THR A 270 -3.63 -5.40 -20.61
C THR A 270 -4.67 -5.55 -19.51
N ALA A 271 -4.67 -6.66 -18.74
CA ALA A 271 -5.62 -6.87 -17.65
C ALA A 271 -5.50 -5.79 -16.55
N ILE A 272 -4.27 -5.39 -16.19
CA ILE A 272 -4.03 -4.28 -15.26
C ILE A 272 -4.66 -2.99 -15.80
N ASN A 273 -4.41 -2.65 -17.06
CA ASN A 273 -4.92 -1.43 -17.69
C ASN A 273 -6.44 -1.41 -17.85
N GLU A 274 -7.06 -2.53 -18.20
CA GLU A 274 -8.52 -2.67 -18.26
C GLU A 274 -9.14 -2.41 -16.88
N THR A 275 -8.55 -2.98 -15.82
CA THR A 275 -9.03 -2.76 -14.45
C THR A 275 -8.83 -1.31 -13.99
N LEU A 276 -7.74 -0.66 -14.38
CA LEU A 276 -7.52 0.77 -14.13
C LEU A 276 -8.57 1.64 -14.82
N GLN A 277 -9.02 1.27 -16.02
CA GLN A 277 -10.08 1.97 -16.74
C GLN A 277 -11.43 1.78 -16.06
N ASP A 278 -11.74 0.56 -15.60
CA ASP A 278 -12.95 0.28 -14.82
C ASP A 278 -12.94 1.09 -13.50
N ALA A 279 -11.82 1.10 -12.78
CA ALA A 279 -11.64 1.88 -11.56
C ALA A 279 -11.81 3.40 -11.80
N ALA A 280 -11.38 3.91 -12.96
CA ALA A 280 -11.62 5.30 -13.33
C ALA A 280 -13.12 5.59 -13.50
N GLY A 281 -13.85 4.72 -14.19
CA GLY A 281 -15.32 4.83 -14.31
C GLY A 281 -16.03 4.74 -12.96
N THR A 282 -15.61 3.84 -12.07
CA THR A 282 -16.16 3.74 -10.71
C THR A 282 -15.81 4.98 -9.87
N THR A 283 -14.63 5.58 -10.06
CA THR A 283 -14.26 6.84 -9.40
C THR A 283 -15.16 8.00 -9.85
N GLU A 284 -15.51 8.08 -11.14
CA GLU A 284 -16.47 9.07 -11.64
C GLU A 284 -17.83 8.90 -10.96
N ALA A 285 -18.37 7.68 -10.92
CA ALA A 285 -19.63 7.37 -10.24
C ALA A 285 -19.58 7.74 -8.74
N LEU A 286 -18.49 7.41 -8.05
CA LEU A 286 -18.28 7.78 -6.66
C LEU A 286 -18.37 9.30 -6.46
N THR A 287 -17.71 10.08 -7.33
CA THR A 287 -17.74 11.55 -7.23
C THR A 287 -19.10 12.14 -7.56
N GLU A 288 -19.85 11.54 -8.49
CA GLU A 288 -21.21 11.94 -8.82
C GLU A 288 -22.16 11.72 -7.63
N SER A 289 -22.18 10.51 -7.05
CA SER A 289 -23.01 10.21 -5.87
C SER A 289 -22.63 11.08 -4.67
N ALA A 290 -21.34 11.36 -4.47
CA ALA A 290 -20.89 12.28 -3.41
C ALA A 290 -21.40 13.71 -3.63
N ALA A 291 -21.42 14.19 -4.87
CA ALA A 291 -21.95 15.50 -5.22
C ALA A 291 -23.47 15.57 -5.01
N THR A 292 -24.22 14.55 -5.46
CA THR A 292 -25.66 14.45 -5.23
C THR A 292 -26.01 14.45 -3.75
N LEU A 293 -25.29 13.67 -2.94
CA LEU A 293 -25.47 13.65 -1.49
C LEU A 293 -25.20 15.03 -0.87
N ALA A 294 -24.13 15.71 -1.29
CA ALA A 294 -23.78 17.04 -0.81
C ALA A 294 -24.82 18.11 -1.18
N GLU A 295 -25.35 18.07 -2.41
CA GLU A 295 -26.41 18.97 -2.86
C GLU A 295 -27.69 18.75 -2.06
N GLY A 296 -28.07 17.49 -1.86
CA GLY A 296 -29.18 17.12 -1.00
C GLY A 296 -29.03 17.72 0.40
N LEU A 297 -27.86 17.55 1.02
CA LEU A 297 -27.56 18.07 2.36
C LEU A 297 -27.60 19.61 2.44
N ARG A 298 -27.32 20.35 1.36
CA ARG A 298 -27.39 21.82 1.30
C ARG A 298 -28.79 22.38 1.08
N GLY A 299 -29.74 21.57 0.63
CA GLY A 299 -31.15 21.97 0.41
C GLY A 299 -31.94 22.26 1.70
N THR A 300 -31.26 22.37 2.84
CA THR A 300 -31.77 22.75 4.18
C THR A 300 -31.69 24.26 4.41
#